data_AF-I2NVU7-F1
#
_entry.id   AF-I2NVU7-F1
#
_cell.length_a   1.000
_cell.length_b   1.000
_cell.length_c   1.000
_cell.angle_alpha   90.00
_cell.angle_beta   90.00
_cell.angle_gamma   90.00
#
_symmetry.space_group_name_H-M   'P 1'
#
loop_
_entity.id
_entity.type
_entity.pdbx_description
1 polymer ?
#
loop_
_entity_poly.entity_id
_entity_poly.type
_entity_poly.pdbx_seq_one_letter_code
_entity_poly.pdbx_strand_id
1 'polypeptide(L)'
;MSHIDLTREADVFLIAPATANTVAKIANGIADNLLTNLAAARKCPMAVAPAMNVEMWNNPANQRNIQQLISDDITVFQPSYGEQACGEIGIGRMPEAVELADLIHDLWTPKILAGKKILITAGATLEMIDPVRGITNISSGQMGIALARACRMAGAQVTLIYGQLQTPLPTGLYHMKQAISAKEMYDAVHKYIEDQDVFISVAAVADYKVKNSSPHKLKKENSKDTPTLELEANPDILASVAALPKPPFCIGFAAESEKVLEYARAKRLRKGIPMLIANDVSQAMGKSTNQITIITDDEELSFPEKEKLQVAEEIVQSLARHLDKLNL
;
A
#
# COMPACT_ATOMS: atom_id res chain seq x y z
N MET A 1 -24.11 -4.68 -34.63
CA MET A 1 -23.39 -5.36 -33.53
C MET A 1 -22.12 -4.57 -33.30
N SER A 2 -22.15 -3.66 -32.35
CA SER A 2 -21.27 -2.49 -32.28
C SER A 2 -19.99 -2.81 -31.53
N HIS A 3 -18.96 -3.22 -32.27
CA HIS A 3 -17.57 -3.23 -31.79
C HIS A 3 -17.21 -1.90 -31.09
N ILE A 4 -17.84 -0.78 -31.46
CA ILE A 4 -17.61 0.52 -30.82
C ILE A 4 -18.19 0.59 -29.39
N ASP A 5 -19.32 -0.04 -29.09
CA ASP A 5 -20.01 0.20 -27.80
C ASP A 5 -19.36 -0.55 -26.63
N LEU A 6 -18.66 -1.66 -26.89
CA LEU A 6 -18.00 -2.48 -25.87
C LEU A 6 -16.96 -1.72 -25.02
N THR A 7 -16.38 -0.64 -25.55
CA THR A 7 -15.36 0.16 -24.83
C THR A 7 -15.89 1.48 -24.31
N ARG A 8 -17.14 1.86 -24.62
CA ARG A 8 -17.69 3.17 -24.24
C ARG A 8 -18.08 3.27 -22.78
N GLU A 9 -18.49 2.14 -22.18
CA GLU A 9 -18.90 2.06 -20.78
C GLU A 9 -17.79 1.49 -19.87
N ALA A 10 -16.64 1.13 -20.44
CA ALA A 10 -15.54 0.55 -19.68
C ALA A 10 -14.71 1.64 -18.98
N ASP A 11 -14.34 1.43 -17.71
CA ASP A 11 -13.41 2.30 -16.99
C ASP A 11 -11.98 2.20 -17.53
N VAL A 12 -11.62 1.04 -18.09
CA VAL A 12 -10.28 0.74 -18.62
C VAL A 12 -10.32 -0.35 -19.69
N PHE A 13 -9.38 -0.30 -20.63
CA PHE A 13 -9.15 -1.38 -21.59
C PHE A 13 -7.76 -2.00 -21.42
N LEU A 14 -7.69 -3.22 -20.88
CA LEU A 14 -6.45 -3.97 -20.65
C LEU A 14 -6.28 -5.11 -21.65
N ILE A 15 -5.11 -5.20 -22.27
CA ILE A 15 -4.69 -6.37 -23.06
C ILE A 15 -3.57 -7.10 -22.31
N ALA A 16 -3.90 -8.29 -21.78
CA ALA A 16 -2.99 -9.12 -20.99
C ALA A 16 -3.21 -10.61 -21.30
N PRO A 17 -2.24 -11.31 -21.93
CA PRO A 17 -0.99 -10.79 -22.48
C PRO A 17 -1.16 -10.02 -23.78
N ALA A 18 -0.32 -9.00 -23.99
CA ALA A 18 -0.16 -8.32 -25.27
C ALA A 18 1.06 -8.88 -26.03
N THR A 19 0.80 -9.61 -27.11
CA THR A 19 1.88 -10.14 -27.97
C THR A 19 2.61 -9.01 -28.70
N ALA A 20 3.85 -9.27 -29.16
CA ALA A 20 4.57 -8.30 -30.00
C ALA A 20 3.78 -7.87 -31.25
N ASN A 21 3.04 -8.79 -31.87
CA ASN A 21 2.16 -8.48 -33.00
C ASN A 21 1.02 -7.53 -32.62
N THR A 22 0.36 -7.78 -31.49
CA THR A 22 -0.71 -6.89 -30.99
C THR A 22 -0.16 -5.49 -30.67
N VAL A 23 0.99 -5.42 -29.99
CA VAL A 23 1.70 -4.16 -29.69
C VAL A 23 2.04 -3.40 -30.98
N ALA A 24 2.62 -4.09 -31.97
CA ALA A 24 2.97 -3.49 -33.25
C ALA A 24 1.74 -2.93 -33.99
N LYS A 25 0.64 -3.68 -34.01
CA LYS A 25 -0.60 -3.23 -34.66
C LYS A 25 -1.17 -1.97 -34.00
N ILE A 26 -1.24 -1.94 -32.67
CA ILE A 26 -1.77 -0.78 -31.93
C ILE A 26 -0.88 0.44 -32.16
N ALA A 27 0.45 0.29 -32.00
CA ALA A 27 1.41 1.38 -32.18
C ALA A 27 1.40 1.98 -33.60
N ASN A 28 0.93 1.24 -34.60
CA ASN A 28 0.86 1.68 -36.00
C ASN A 28 -0.59 1.90 -36.49
N GLY A 29 -1.58 1.90 -35.60
CA GLY A 29 -2.99 2.18 -35.95
C GLY A 29 -3.67 1.11 -36.81
N ILE A 30 -3.16 -0.13 -36.83
CA ILE A 30 -3.76 -1.23 -37.59
C ILE A 30 -4.98 -1.78 -36.83
N ALA A 31 -6.17 -1.67 -37.42
CA ALA A 31 -7.46 -2.08 -36.84
C ALA A 31 -8.12 -3.22 -37.65
N ASP A 32 -7.41 -4.33 -37.82
CA ASP A 32 -7.79 -5.42 -38.75
C ASP A 32 -8.56 -6.59 -38.11
N ASN A 33 -8.81 -6.52 -36.80
CA ASN A 33 -9.57 -7.53 -36.05
C ASN A 33 -10.38 -6.86 -34.93
N LEU A 34 -11.23 -7.62 -34.23
CA LEU A 34 -12.07 -7.05 -33.17
C LEU A 34 -11.23 -6.34 -32.10
N LEU A 35 -10.22 -6.99 -31.53
CA LEU A 35 -9.37 -6.45 -30.46
C LEU A 35 -8.73 -5.11 -30.83
N THR A 36 -8.15 -5.03 -32.02
CA THR A 36 -7.48 -3.81 -32.51
C THR A 36 -8.47 -2.72 -32.94
N ASN A 37 -9.67 -3.10 -33.42
CA ASN A 37 -10.77 -2.15 -33.62
C ASN A 37 -11.25 -1.56 -32.28
N LEU A 38 -11.39 -2.38 -31.23
CA LEU A 38 -11.72 -1.90 -29.88
C LEU A 38 -10.65 -0.92 -29.39
N ALA A 39 -9.37 -1.27 -29.56
CA ALA A 39 -8.26 -0.41 -29.18
C ALA A 39 -8.31 0.95 -29.90
N ALA A 40 -8.55 0.96 -31.21
CA ALA A 40 -8.60 2.19 -32.00
C ALA A 40 -9.84 3.06 -31.69
N ALA A 41 -10.97 2.45 -31.32
CA ALA A 41 -12.24 3.16 -31.10
C ALA A 41 -12.53 3.56 -29.64
N ARG A 42 -11.67 3.16 -28.68
CA ARG A 42 -11.88 3.36 -27.24
C ARG A 42 -11.92 4.83 -26.84
N LYS A 43 -12.56 5.12 -25.70
CA LYS A 43 -12.50 6.43 -25.02
C LYS A 43 -11.92 6.37 -23.61
N CYS A 44 -11.75 5.18 -23.07
CA CYS A 44 -11.18 4.95 -21.75
C CYS A 44 -9.66 4.80 -21.80
N PRO A 45 -8.97 4.95 -20.65
CA PRO A 45 -7.56 4.60 -20.49
C PRO A 45 -7.29 3.19 -21.00
N MET A 46 -6.12 3.00 -21.61
CA MET A 46 -5.69 1.70 -22.09
C MET A 46 -4.37 1.30 -21.47
N ALA A 47 -4.27 0.01 -21.20
CA ALA A 47 -3.02 -0.60 -20.80
C ALA A 47 -2.74 -1.88 -21.57
N VAL A 48 -1.46 -2.18 -21.72
CA VAL A 48 -0.98 -3.44 -22.27
C VAL A 48 -0.02 -4.07 -21.26
N ALA A 49 -0.09 -5.39 -21.13
CA ALA A 49 0.88 -6.18 -20.37
C ALA A 49 1.63 -7.08 -21.37
N PRO A 50 2.76 -6.61 -21.92
CA PRO A 50 3.46 -7.34 -22.98
C PRO A 50 3.95 -8.70 -22.50
N ALA A 51 3.82 -9.69 -23.37
CA ALA A 51 4.38 -11.01 -23.15
C ALA A 51 5.00 -11.52 -24.45
N MET A 52 6.31 -11.72 -24.45
CA MET A 52 7.06 -12.19 -25.61
C MET A 52 8.41 -12.78 -25.18
N ASN A 53 9.04 -13.54 -26.08
CA ASN A 53 10.39 -14.05 -25.85
C ASN A 53 11.41 -12.89 -25.65
N VAL A 54 12.52 -13.14 -24.95
CA VAL A 54 13.56 -12.12 -24.67
C VAL A 54 14.14 -11.47 -25.94
N GLU A 55 14.39 -12.24 -27.00
CA GLU A 55 14.90 -11.70 -28.28
C GLU A 55 13.83 -10.86 -28.98
N MET A 56 12.56 -11.25 -28.85
CA MET A 56 11.45 -10.43 -29.34
C MET A 56 11.37 -9.12 -28.54
N TRP A 57 11.53 -9.15 -27.22
CA TRP A 57 11.54 -7.94 -26.39
C TRP A 57 12.66 -7.00 -26.80
N ASN A 58 13.89 -7.50 -26.93
CA ASN A 58 15.07 -6.71 -27.28
C ASN A 58 15.09 -6.23 -28.74
N ASN A 59 14.20 -6.73 -29.60
CA ASN A 59 14.14 -6.33 -30.99
C ASN A 59 13.88 -4.81 -31.11
N PRO A 60 14.71 -4.06 -31.87
CA PRO A 60 14.55 -2.61 -32.01
C PRO A 60 13.17 -2.16 -32.51
N ALA A 61 12.49 -2.95 -33.34
CA ALA A 61 11.14 -2.62 -33.80
C ALA A 61 10.12 -2.70 -32.66
N ASN A 62 10.21 -3.72 -31.80
CA ASN A 62 9.31 -3.88 -30.67
C ASN A 62 9.59 -2.82 -29.60
N GLN A 63 10.85 -2.49 -29.34
CA GLN A 63 11.20 -1.38 -28.45
C GLN A 63 10.65 -0.03 -28.95
N ARG A 64 10.76 0.26 -30.26
CA ARG A 64 10.12 1.45 -30.85
C ARG A 64 8.59 1.45 -30.67
N ASN A 65 7.94 0.32 -30.90
CA ASN A 65 6.48 0.21 -30.73
C ASN A 65 6.08 0.42 -29.26
N ILE A 66 6.80 -0.14 -28.30
CA ILE A 66 6.55 0.06 -26.87
C ILE A 66 6.69 1.55 -26.50
N GLN A 67 7.73 2.23 -26.98
CA GLN A 67 7.90 3.66 -26.74
C GLN A 67 6.82 4.51 -27.42
N GLN A 68 6.35 4.11 -28.60
CA GLN A 68 5.23 4.76 -29.26
C GLN A 68 3.95 4.63 -28.42
N LEU A 69 3.64 3.43 -27.89
CA LEU A 69 2.49 3.24 -27.00
C LEU A 69 2.55 4.17 -25.78
N ILE A 70 3.72 4.28 -25.14
CA ILE A 70 3.92 5.19 -24.00
C ILE A 70 3.71 6.65 -24.43
N SER A 71 4.21 7.04 -25.60
CA SER A 71 4.04 8.40 -26.16
C SER A 71 2.58 8.72 -26.51
N ASP A 72 1.79 7.69 -26.83
CA ASP A 72 0.36 7.77 -27.12
C ASP A 72 -0.52 7.66 -25.85
N ASP A 73 0.08 7.82 -24.66
CA ASP A 73 -0.59 7.74 -23.35
C ASP A 73 -1.25 6.36 -23.08
N ILE A 74 -0.65 5.30 -23.62
CA ILE A 74 -1.01 3.91 -23.28
C ILE A 74 -0.06 3.40 -22.21
N THR A 75 -0.63 2.96 -21.08
CA THR A 75 0.18 2.37 -20.01
C THR A 75 0.75 1.02 -20.44
N VAL A 76 2.07 0.88 -20.31
CA VAL A 76 2.76 -0.39 -20.55
C VAL A 76 3.19 -0.98 -19.22
N PHE A 77 2.53 -2.06 -18.78
CA PHE A 77 2.98 -2.86 -17.65
C PHE A 77 4.22 -3.64 -18.06
N GLN A 78 5.39 -3.16 -17.64
CA GLN A 78 6.67 -3.72 -18.06
C GLN A 78 6.77 -5.21 -17.69
N PRO A 79 7.28 -6.06 -18.59
CA PRO A 79 7.44 -7.48 -18.32
C PRO A 79 8.47 -7.74 -17.21
N SER A 80 8.25 -8.81 -16.47
CA SER A 80 9.14 -9.33 -15.45
C SER A 80 10.33 -10.07 -16.07
N TYR A 81 11.45 -10.07 -15.35
CA TYR A 81 12.59 -10.93 -15.64
C TYR A 81 12.36 -12.33 -15.05
N GLY A 82 12.67 -13.38 -15.81
CA GLY A 82 12.66 -14.74 -15.28
C GLY A 82 12.75 -15.81 -16.36
N GLU A 83 12.59 -17.06 -15.95
CA GLU A 83 12.44 -18.19 -16.86
C GLU A 83 11.18 -18.04 -17.71
N GLN A 84 11.35 -18.27 -19.01
CA GLN A 84 10.31 -18.22 -20.02
C GLN A 84 9.89 -19.64 -20.42
N ALA A 85 8.69 -19.80 -20.97
CA ALA A 85 8.18 -21.11 -21.40
C ALA A 85 9.06 -21.81 -22.46
N CYS A 86 9.95 -21.07 -23.14
CA CYS A 86 10.92 -21.58 -24.09
C CYS A 86 12.24 -22.07 -23.46
N GLY A 87 12.41 -21.92 -22.14
CA GLY A 87 13.63 -22.30 -21.40
C GLY A 87 14.69 -21.20 -21.31
N GLU A 88 14.49 -20.06 -21.97
CA GLU A 88 15.37 -18.90 -21.86
C GLU A 88 15.08 -18.09 -20.60
N ILE A 89 16.10 -17.40 -20.08
CA ILE A 89 15.99 -16.51 -18.92
C ILE A 89 16.19 -15.08 -19.40
N GLY A 90 15.19 -14.23 -19.19
CA GLY A 90 15.26 -12.85 -19.63
C GLY A 90 13.98 -12.06 -19.40
N ILE A 91 14.03 -10.79 -19.76
CA ILE A 91 12.86 -9.90 -19.74
C ILE A 91 11.91 -10.31 -20.85
N GLY A 92 10.62 -10.43 -20.55
CA GLY A 92 9.60 -10.74 -21.56
C GLY A 92 8.38 -11.49 -21.03
N ARG A 93 8.44 -11.99 -19.79
CA ARG A 93 7.29 -12.59 -19.11
C ARG A 93 6.33 -11.48 -18.66
N MET A 94 5.04 -11.64 -18.95
CA MET A 94 4.01 -10.72 -18.41
C MET A 94 4.09 -10.68 -16.87
N PRO A 95 3.84 -9.53 -16.23
CA PRO A 95 3.61 -9.50 -14.78
C PRO A 95 2.50 -10.47 -14.38
N GLU A 96 2.54 -10.95 -13.14
CA GLU A 96 1.54 -11.91 -12.68
C GLU A 96 0.15 -11.28 -12.70
N ALA A 97 -0.89 -12.07 -12.97
CA ALA A 97 -2.25 -11.55 -13.09
C ALA A 97 -2.71 -10.81 -11.82
N VAL A 98 -2.24 -11.24 -10.64
CA VAL A 98 -2.51 -10.58 -9.36
C VAL A 98 -1.81 -9.23 -9.21
N GLU A 99 -0.63 -9.06 -9.82
CA GLU A 99 0.10 -7.79 -9.85
C GLU A 99 -0.62 -6.79 -10.77
N LEU A 100 -1.03 -7.27 -11.96
CA LEU A 100 -1.84 -6.47 -12.89
C LEU A 100 -3.16 -6.03 -12.25
N ALA A 101 -3.86 -6.95 -11.59
CA ALA A 101 -5.11 -6.64 -10.90
C ALA A 101 -4.92 -5.61 -9.77
N ASP A 102 -3.79 -5.63 -9.07
CA ASP A 102 -3.47 -4.63 -8.05
C ASP A 102 -3.20 -3.25 -8.67
N LEU A 103 -2.50 -3.20 -9.81
CA LEU A 103 -2.09 -1.94 -10.46
C LEU A 103 -3.18 -1.31 -11.35
N ILE A 104 -4.11 -2.10 -11.89
CA ILE A 104 -5.03 -1.64 -12.94
C ILE A 104 -5.90 -0.46 -12.46
N HIS A 105 -6.27 -0.44 -11.18
CA HIS A 105 -7.06 0.62 -10.55
C HIS A 105 -6.39 2.00 -10.65
N ASP A 106 -5.06 2.04 -10.75
CA ASP A 106 -4.31 3.28 -10.89
C ASP A 106 -4.67 4.01 -12.21
N LEU A 107 -5.21 3.31 -13.22
CA LEU A 107 -5.43 3.88 -14.55
C LEU A 107 -6.64 4.81 -14.63
N TRP A 108 -7.64 4.63 -13.78
CA TRP A 108 -8.85 5.45 -13.76
C TRP A 108 -9.04 6.24 -12.45
N THR A 109 -8.22 5.97 -11.44
CA THR A 109 -8.29 6.70 -10.17
C THR A 109 -7.71 8.12 -10.32
N PRO A 110 -8.46 9.18 -9.93
CA PRO A 110 -7.95 10.55 -9.94
C PRO A 110 -6.68 10.71 -9.10
N LYS A 111 -5.67 11.40 -9.65
CA LYS A 111 -4.35 11.57 -9.02
C LYS A 111 -4.30 12.73 -8.04
N ILE A 112 -5.20 12.74 -7.06
CA ILE A 112 -5.40 13.83 -6.09
C ILE A 112 -4.22 14.02 -5.11
N LEU A 113 -3.30 13.07 -5.02
CA LEU A 113 -2.07 13.14 -4.24
C LEU A 113 -0.81 13.14 -5.13
N ALA A 114 -0.94 13.48 -6.41
CA ALA A 114 0.20 13.59 -7.32
C ALA A 114 1.30 14.49 -6.76
N GLY A 115 2.53 14.00 -6.79
CA GLY A 115 3.71 14.73 -6.29
C GLY A 115 3.92 14.65 -4.77
N LYS A 116 3.01 14.04 -4.01
CA LYS A 116 3.17 13.85 -2.56
C LYS A 116 3.99 12.61 -2.25
N LYS A 117 4.83 12.70 -1.21
CA LYS A 117 5.58 11.60 -0.61
C LYS A 117 4.93 11.19 0.71
N ILE A 118 4.54 9.93 0.80
CA ILE A 118 3.77 9.41 1.94
C ILE A 118 4.50 8.21 2.53
N LEU A 119 4.84 8.30 3.81
CA LEU A 119 5.38 7.19 4.58
C LEU A 119 4.25 6.54 5.40
N ILE A 120 4.11 5.22 5.29
CA ILE A 120 3.09 4.43 5.98
C ILE A 120 3.77 3.34 6.80
N THR A 121 3.35 3.16 8.05
CA THR A 121 3.69 1.95 8.83
C THR A 121 2.54 0.97 8.83
N ALA A 122 2.79 -0.33 8.61
CA ALA A 122 1.75 -1.36 8.61
C ALA A 122 2.18 -2.67 9.29
N GLY A 123 1.19 -3.50 9.64
CA GLY A 123 1.42 -4.81 10.26
C GLY A 123 1.69 -4.74 11.76
N ALA A 124 1.95 -5.90 12.37
CA ALA A 124 2.27 -6.01 13.80
C ALA A 124 3.77 -6.14 14.02
N THR A 125 4.29 -5.54 15.09
CA THR A 125 5.67 -5.78 15.51
C THR A 125 5.76 -7.03 16.38
N LEU A 126 6.86 -7.77 16.27
CA LEU A 126 7.15 -8.96 17.07
C LEU A 126 8.33 -8.68 18.02
N GLU A 127 8.07 -8.72 19.32
CA GLU A 127 9.07 -8.58 20.37
C GLU A 127 9.51 -9.96 20.87
N MET A 128 10.74 -10.35 20.55
CA MET A 128 11.24 -11.70 20.84
C MET A 128 11.44 -11.92 22.36
N ILE A 129 10.91 -13.04 22.86
CA ILE A 129 11.19 -13.57 24.20
C ILE A 129 12.47 -14.42 24.15
N ASP A 130 12.52 -15.31 23.16
CA ASP A 130 13.64 -16.19 22.84
C ASP A 130 13.68 -16.41 21.31
N PRO A 131 14.61 -17.18 20.71
CA PRO A 131 14.66 -17.35 19.26
C PRO A 131 13.43 -18.02 18.61
N VAL A 132 12.48 -18.52 19.41
CA VAL A 132 11.30 -19.29 18.95
C VAL A 132 9.99 -18.60 19.30
N ARG A 133 9.97 -17.75 20.32
CA ARG A 133 8.74 -17.15 20.88
C ARG A 133 8.86 -15.63 20.92
N GLY A 134 7.74 -14.94 20.72
CA GLY A 134 7.66 -13.50 20.87
C GLY A 134 6.26 -13.02 21.22
N ILE A 135 6.17 -11.73 21.57
CA ILE A 135 4.95 -11.00 21.89
C ILE A 135 4.59 -10.15 20.66
N THR A 136 3.34 -10.23 20.23
CA THR A 136 2.84 -9.44 19.09
C THR A 136 1.40 -9.01 19.34
N ASN A 137 1.03 -7.87 18.77
CA ASN A 137 -0.37 -7.47 18.69
C ASN A 137 -1.09 -8.26 17.59
N ILE A 138 -2.39 -8.48 17.76
CA ILE A 138 -3.23 -9.13 16.74
C ILE A 138 -3.55 -8.09 15.66
N SER A 139 -2.88 -8.21 14.51
CA SER A 139 -3.17 -7.38 13.33
C SER A 139 -2.91 -8.16 12.05
N SER A 140 -3.87 -8.11 11.12
CA SER A 140 -3.70 -8.67 9.78
C SER A 140 -2.87 -7.77 8.86
N GLY A 141 -2.69 -6.49 9.24
CA GLY A 141 -2.07 -5.46 8.41
C GLY A 141 -2.95 -4.93 7.26
N GLN A 142 -4.15 -5.47 7.07
CA GLN A 142 -5.02 -5.16 5.92
C GLN A 142 -5.28 -3.66 5.73
N MET A 143 -5.52 -2.92 6.82
CA MET A 143 -5.82 -1.48 6.73
C MET A 143 -4.62 -0.68 6.22
N GLY A 144 -3.41 -0.99 6.70
CA GLY A 144 -2.19 -0.33 6.24
C GLY A 144 -1.87 -0.66 4.78
N ILE A 145 -2.12 -1.90 4.35
CA ILE A 145 -1.97 -2.28 2.95
C ILE A 145 -3.01 -1.58 2.06
N ALA A 146 -4.27 -1.48 2.51
CA ALA A 146 -5.32 -0.75 1.80
C ALA A 146 -4.97 0.74 1.65
N LEU A 147 -4.44 1.38 2.69
CA LEU A 147 -3.97 2.77 2.63
C LEU A 147 -2.80 2.95 1.69
N ALA A 148 -1.83 2.03 1.69
CA ALA A 148 -0.72 2.08 0.74
C ALA A 148 -1.20 1.99 -0.71
N ARG A 149 -2.16 1.11 -1.01
CA ARG A 149 -2.83 1.04 -2.32
C ARG A 149 -3.56 2.32 -2.66
N ALA A 150 -4.44 2.81 -1.78
CA ALA A 150 -5.24 4.00 -2.04
C ALA A 150 -4.36 5.25 -2.26
N CYS A 151 -3.27 5.42 -1.49
CA CYS A 151 -2.32 6.51 -1.69
C CYS A 151 -1.59 6.40 -3.05
N ARG A 152 -1.15 5.19 -3.43
CA ARG A 152 -0.52 4.92 -4.74
C ARG A 152 -1.49 5.20 -5.88
N MET A 153 -2.73 4.68 -5.78
CA MET A 153 -3.80 4.91 -6.75
C MET A 153 -4.09 6.40 -6.93
N ALA A 154 -4.05 7.18 -5.84
CA ALA A 154 -4.18 8.64 -5.85
C ALA A 154 -2.93 9.39 -6.34
N GLY A 155 -1.86 8.70 -6.75
CA GLY A 155 -0.68 9.30 -7.39
C GLY A 155 0.47 9.67 -6.43
N ALA A 156 0.40 9.28 -5.16
CA ALA A 156 1.49 9.53 -4.22
C ALA A 156 2.67 8.57 -4.42
N GLN A 157 3.87 9.05 -4.10
CA GLN A 157 5.06 8.21 -3.91
C GLN A 157 5.02 7.60 -2.51
N VAL A 158 4.66 6.32 -2.43
CA VAL A 158 4.43 5.64 -1.14
C VAL A 158 5.66 4.85 -0.69
N THR A 159 6.14 5.16 0.51
CA THR A 159 7.12 4.37 1.27
C THR A 159 6.41 3.56 2.35
N LEU A 160 6.50 2.23 2.29
CA LEU A 160 5.89 1.33 3.27
C LEU A 160 6.95 0.71 4.17
N ILE A 161 6.84 0.97 5.48
CA ILE A 161 7.61 0.26 6.51
C ILE A 161 6.66 -0.72 7.19
N TYR A 162 6.99 -2.01 7.21
CA TYR A 162 6.03 -3.01 7.65
C TYR A 162 6.62 -4.08 8.58
N GLY A 163 5.84 -4.47 9.58
CA GLY A 163 6.13 -5.61 10.45
C GLY A 163 5.63 -6.92 9.88
N GLN A 164 5.08 -7.77 10.74
CA GLN A 164 4.39 -8.97 10.32
C GLN A 164 3.05 -8.63 9.66
N LEU A 165 2.80 -9.26 8.52
CA LEU A 165 1.59 -9.10 7.72
C LEU A 165 0.97 -10.48 7.47
N GLN A 166 -0.36 -10.52 7.45
CA GLN A 166 -1.13 -11.65 6.94
C GLN A 166 -1.71 -11.35 5.55
N THR A 167 -1.54 -10.11 5.08
CA THR A 167 -2.04 -9.60 3.81
C THR A 167 -0.89 -9.52 2.81
N PRO A 168 -1.10 -9.91 1.54
CA PRO A 168 -0.09 -9.74 0.49
C PRO A 168 0.33 -8.27 0.37
N LEU A 169 1.62 -8.05 0.13
CA LEU A 169 2.16 -6.72 -0.15
C LEU A 169 1.58 -6.16 -1.45
N PRO A 170 1.37 -4.84 -1.54
CA PRO A 170 0.88 -4.22 -2.75
C PRO A 170 2.00 -4.06 -3.78
N THR A 171 1.63 -4.14 -5.06
CA THR A 171 2.58 -3.94 -6.17
C THR A 171 2.80 -2.44 -6.43
N GLY A 172 3.97 -2.06 -6.96
CA GLY A 172 4.19 -0.70 -7.48
C GLY A 172 4.33 0.41 -6.43
N LEU A 173 4.66 0.08 -5.18
CA LEU A 173 5.08 1.10 -4.21
C LEU A 173 6.48 1.63 -4.53
N TYR A 174 6.77 2.86 -4.13
CA TYR A 174 8.06 3.51 -4.36
C TYR A 174 9.18 2.84 -3.55
N HIS A 175 8.92 2.53 -2.27
CA HIS A 175 9.85 1.81 -1.43
C HIS A 175 9.13 0.93 -0.41
N MET A 176 9.72 -0.23 -0.10
CA MET A 176 9.21 -1.15 0.92
C MET A 176 10.35 -1.63 1.80
N LYS A 177 10.16 -1.57 3.12
CA LYS A 177 11.14 -2.04 4.11
C LYS A 177 10.46 -2.84 5.22
N GLN A 178 10.85 -4.10 5.36
CA GLN A 178 10.44 -4.90 6.51
C GLN A 178 11.21 -4.47 7.76
N ALA A 179 10.49 -4.35 8.88
CA ALA A 179 11.00 -4.04 10.21
C ALA A 179 10.19 -4.82 11.26
N ILE A 180 10.80 -5.85 11.84
CA ILE A 180 10.07 -6.88 12.60
C ILE A 180 9.73 -6.38 14.01
N SER A 181 10.67 -5.74 14.69
CA SER A 181 10.45 -5.20 16.05
C SER A 181 10.03 -3.72 16.03
N ALA A 182 9.45 -3.25 17.13
CA ALA A 182 9.11 -1.85 17.32
C ALA A 182 10.34 -0.94 17.20
N LYS A 183 11.49 -1.39 17.72
CA LYS A 183 12.75 -0.65 17.58
C LYS A 183 13.22 -0.60 16.12
N GLU A 184 13.22 -1.71 15.40
CA GLU A 184 13.57 -1.70 13.97
C GLU A 184 12.64 -0.79 13.18
N MET A 185 11.33 -0.80 13.50
CA MET A 185 10.36 0.05 12.83
C MET A 185 10.60 1.52 13.16
N TYR A 186 10.90 1.84 14.42
CA TYR A 186 11.29 3.18 14.83
C TYR A 186 12.51 3.68 14.06
N ASP A 187 13.59 2.88 14.03
CA ASP A 187 14.84 3.22 13.36
C ASP A 187 14.62 3.39 11.83
N ALA A 188 13.83 2.50 11.23
CA ALA A 188 13.47 2.60 9.81
C ALA A 188 12.65 3.86 9.52
N VAL A 189 11.64 4.18 10.34
CA VAL A 189 10.83 5.39 10.15
C VAL A 189 11.73 6.63 10.18
N HIS A 190 12.57 6.78 11.19
CA HIS A 190 13.45 7.96 11.30
C HIS A 190 14.50 8.04 10.19
N LYS A 191 14.84 6.92 9.56
CA LYS A 191 15.71 6.89 8.39
C LYS A 191 15.03 7.44 7.12
N TYR A 192 13.72 7.25 6.98
CA TYR A 192 12.98 7.55 5.74
C TYR A 192 11.97 8.71 5.87
N ILE A 193 11.81 9.27 7.07
CA ILE A 193 10.81 10.33 7.35
C ILE A 193 11.21 11.70 6.82
N GLU A 194 12.50 11.94 6.62
CA GLU A 194 12.99 13.17 6.00
C GLU A 194 12.39 13.34 4.60
N ASP A 195 11.97 14.56 4.27
CA ASP A 195 11.29 14.93 3.02
C ASP A 195 9.97 14.21 2.72
N GLN A 196 9.32 13.57 3.70
CA GLN A 196 7.96 13.08 3.55
C GLN A 196 6.96 14.21 3.80
N ASP A 197 5.89 14.26 3.02
CA ASP A 197 4.80 15.22 3.21
C ASP A 197 3.79 14.72 4.26
N VAL A 198 3.60 13.39 4.31
CA VAL A 198 2.61 12.73 5.16
C VAL A 198 3.21 11.51 5.84
N PHE A 199 2.85 11.31 7.10
CA PHE A 199 3.15 10.09 7.86
C PHE A 199 1.87 9.43 8.37
N ILE A 200 1.60 8.20 7.95
CA ILE A 200 0.43 7.42 8.37
C ILE A 200 0.88 6.29 9.30
N SER A 201 0.61 6.45 10.59
CA SER A 201 0.95 5.50 11.64
C SER A 201 -0.20 4.53 11.92
N VAL A 202 -0.27 3.44 11.15
CA VAL A 202 -1.34 2.41 11.25
C VAL A 202 -0.81 1.03 11.66
N ALA A 203 0.51 0.86 11.84
CA ALA A 203 1.06 -0.37 12.39
C ALA A 203 0.58 -0.62 13.82
N ALA A 204 0.35 -1.89 14.13
CA ALA A 204 0.08 -2.37 15.49
C ALA A 204 1.40 -2.60 16.23
N VAL A 205 2.06 -1.50 16.60
CA VAL A 205 3.31 -1.51 17.36
C VAL A 205 3.04 -1.99 18.78
N ALA A 206 3.85 -2.93 19.27
CA ALA A 206 3.77 -3.44 20.63
C ALA A 206 4.23 -2.36 21.62
N ASP A 207 3.41 -2.06 22.63
CA ASP A 207 3.72 -1.04 23.63
C ASP A 207 4.92 -1.41 24.52
N TYR A 208 5.20 -2.70 24.67
CA TYR A 208 6.25 -3.23 25.53
C TYR A 208 7.10 -4.27 24.79
N LYS A 209 8.38 -4.33 25.15
CA LYS A 209 9.34 -5.37 24.75
C LYS A 209 9.87 -6.14 25.96
N VAL A 210 10.44 -7.31 25.72
CA VAL A 210 11.03 -8.16 26.76
C VAL A 210 12.43 -7.66 27.10
N LYS A 211 12.58 -7.09 28.29
CA LYS A 211 13.85 -6.56 28.79
C LYS A 211 14.90 -7.67 29.00
N ASN A 212 14.45 -8.82 29.49
CA ASN A 212 15.27 -10.00 29.76
C ASN A 212 15.18 -11.04 28.63
N SER A 213 15.16 -10.61 27.36
CA SER A 213 15.11 -11.53 26.21
C SER A 213 16.32 -12.47 26.19
N SER A 214 16.10 -13.75 25.88
CA SER A 214 17.17 -14.76 25.87
C SER A 214 17.66 -15.06 24.44
N PRO A 215 18.99 -15.15 24.19
CA PRO A 215 19.51 -15.60 22.90
C PRO A 215 19.35 -17.12 22.69
N HIS A 216 18.93 -17.85 23.72
CA HIS A 216 18.71 -19.29 23.68
C HIS A 216 17.26 -19.63 24.00
N LYS A 217 16.74 -20.69 23.35
CA LYS A 217 15.38 -21.20 23.62
C LYS A 217 15.25 -21.51 25.11
N LEU A 218 14.29 -20.87 25.77
CA LEU A 218 14.02 -21.13 27.18
C LEU A 218 13.58 -22.59 27.33
N LYS A 219 14.41 -23.37 28.06
CA LYS A 219 14.19 -24.79 28.31
C LYS A 219 13.15 -24.97 29.42
N LYS A 220 12.37 -26.03 29.30
CA LYS A 220 11.51 -26.53 30.36
C LYS A 220 12.37 -27.42 31.26
N GLU A 221 13.24 -26.82 32.07
CA GLU A 221 13.93 -27.59 33.10
C GLU A 221 12.91 -27.95 34.20
N ASN A 222 13.17 -29.03 34.95
CA ASN A 222 12.27 -29.58 35.98
C ASN A 222 12.02 -28.64 37.19
N SER A 223 12.19 -27.33 37.02
CA SER A 223 11.94 -26.33 38.05
C SER A 223 10.43 -26.08 38.19
N LYS A 224 9.97 -26.03 39.44
CA LYS A 224 8.64 -25.55 39.82
C LYS A 224 8.42 -24.06 39.49
N ASP A 225 9.45 -23.37 38.99
CA ASP A 225 9.44 -21.93 38.73
C ASP A 225 9.01 -21.63 37.30
N THR A 226 7.94 -20.85 37.18
CA THR A 226 7.45 -20.27 35.92
C THR A 226 8.46 -19.25 35.38
N PRO A 227 8.75 -19.23 34.07
CA PRO A 227 9.60 -18.22 33.47
C PRO A 227 9.00 -16.82 33.70
N THR A 228 9.81 -15.89 34.22
CA THR A 228 9.39 -14.51 34.46
C THR A 228 9.83 -13.63 33.28
N LEU A 229 8.89 -12.88 32.70
CA LEU A 229 9.17 -11.90 31.65
C LEU A 229 9.14 -10.50 32.26
N GLU A 230 10.26 -9.80 32.20
CA GLU A 230 10.33 -8.37 32.52
C GLU A 230 10.04 -7.56 31.27
N LEU A 231 9.05 -6.67 31.35
CA LEU A 231 8.64 -5.82 30.25
C LEU A 231 9.17 -4.40 30.43
N GLU A 232 9.63 -3.79 29.35
CA GLU A 232 9.96 -2.37 29.30
C GLU A 232 9.28 -1.70 28.10
N ALA A 233 8.97 -0.42 28.21
CA ALA A 233 8.22 0.30 27.18
C ALA A 233 9.03 0.43 25.87
N ASN A 234 8.33 0.29 24.75
CA ASN A 234 8.86 0.59 23.43
C ASN A 234 8.78 2.09 23.11
N PRO A 235 9.63 2.59 22.17
CA PRO A 235 9.56 3.97 21.74
C PRO A 235 8.27 4.25 20.97
N ASP A 236 7.67 5.43 21.21
CA ASP A 236 6.46 5.83 20.54
C ASP A 236 6.74 6.52 19.21
N ILE A 237 6.65 5.75 18.12
CA ILE A 237 7.02 6.19 16.77
C ILE A 237 6.24 7.43 16.35
N LEU A 238 4.91 7.44 16.52
CA LEU A 238 4.07 8.56 16.10
C LEU A 238 4.37 9.84 16.87
N ALA A 239 4.50 9.78 18.19
CA ALA A 239 4.87 10.94 18.98
C ALA A 239 6.26 11.47 18.62
N SER A 240 7.22 10.57 18.37
CA SER A 240 8.58 10.99 18.00
C SER A 240 8.64 11.70 16.65
N VAL A 241 7.87 11.24 15.64
CA VAL A 241 7.77 11.91 14.34
C VAL A 241 7.04 13.25 14.48
N ALA A 242 5.93 13.30 15.23
CA ALA A 242 5.18 14.53 15.45
C ALA A 242 5.99 15.60 16.21
N ALA A 243 6.98 15.19 17.00
CA ALA A 243 7.87 16.08 17.75
C ALA A 243 9.08 16.60 16.95
N LEU A 244 9.24 16.20 15.68
CA LEU A 244 10.32 16.72 14.83
C LEU A 244 10.17 18.24 14.63
N PRO A 245 11.27 18.99 14.36
CA PRO A 245 11.19 20.44 14.12
C PRO A 245 10.32 20.83 12.91
N LYS A 246 10.23 19.93 11.92
CA LYS A 246 9.39 20.05 10.73
C LYS A 246 8.68 18.71 10.51
N PRO A 247 7.64 18.41 11.29
CA PRO A 247 6.97 17.13 11.19
C PRO A 247 6.13 17.08 9.90
N PRO A 248 6.03 15.92 9.23
CA PRO A 248 5.06 15.73 8.15
C PRO A 248 3.63 15.82 8.70
N PHE A 249 2.63 15.86 7.81
CA PHE A 249 1.24 15.73 8.21
C PHE A 249 1.00 14.34 8.81
N CYS A 250 0.87 14.28 10.13
CA CYS A 250 0.81 13.01 10.86
C CYS A 250 -0.64 12.51 11.03
N ILE A 251 -0.90 11.28 10.60
CA ILE A 251 -2.16 10.57 10.79
C ILE A 251 -1.94 9.41 11.75
N GLY A 252 -2.68 9.41 12.87
CA GLY A 252 -2.69 8.31 13.84
C GLY A 252 -3.94 7.44 13.72
N PHE A 253 -3.87 6.23 14.28
CA PHE A 253 -5.03 5.34 14.42
C PHE A 253 -5.33 5.04 15.90
N ALA A 254 -6.61 4.92 16.23
CA ALA A 254 -7.10 4.50 17.53
C ALA A 254 -8.13 3.39 17.38
N ALA A 255 -7.73 2.19 17.78
CA ALA A 255 -8.57 1.02 17.83
C ALA A 255 -9.01 0.82 19.29
N GLU A 256 -10.26 1.15 19.60
CA GLU A 256 -10.84 0.95 20.93
C GLU A 256 -12.17 0.20 20.86
N SER A 257 -12.54 -0.52 21.92
CA SER A 257 -13.81 -1.26 22.02
C SER A 257 -14.90 -0.49 22.78
N GLU A 258 -14.52 0.48 23.61
CA GLU A 258 -15.42 1.28 24.42
C GLU A 258 -15.02 2.76 24.33
N LYS A 259 -16.01 3.66 24.35
CA LYS A 259 -15.79 5.12 24.33
C LYS A 259 -14.80 5.59 23.25
N VAL A 260 -14.86 4.96 22.08
CA VAL A 260 -13.90 5.09 20.98
C VAL A 260 -13.55 6.55 20.67
N LEU A 261 -14.57 7.42 20.53
CA LEU A 261 -14.37 8.84 20.21
C LEU A 261 -13.69 9.63 21.33
N GLU A 262 -14.01 9.36 22.60
CA GLU A 262 -13.41 10.05 23.75
C GLU A 262 -11.90 9.76 23.81
N TYR A 263 -11.53 8.47 23.75
CA TYR A 263 -10.14 8.06 23.75
C TYR A 263 -9.38 8.49 22.50
N ALA A 264 -10.02 8.45 21.35
CA ALA A 264 -9.46 8.94 20.10
C ALA A 264 -9.11 10.45 20.19
N ARG A 265 -10.04 11.31 20.66
CA ARG A 265 -9.77 12.74 20.88
C ARG A 265 -8.61 12.96 21.83
N ALA A 266 -8.62 12.28 22.98
CA ALA A 266 -7.56 12.38 23.97
C ALA A 266 -6.20 11.94 23.39
N LYS A 267 -6.17 10.86 22.59
CA LYS A 267 -4.97 10.37 21.91
C LYS A 267 -4.46 11.39 20.88
N ARG A 268 -5.33 11.98 20.07
CA ARG A 268 -4.95 13.03 19.08
C ARG A 268 -4.26 14.20 19.77
N LEU A 269 -4.89 14.75 20.80
CA LEU A 269 -4.38 15.90 21.56
C LEU A 269 -3.07 15.56 22.29
N ARG A 270 -2.99 14.42 22.96
CA ARG A 270 -1.78 13.97 23.66
C ARG A 270 -0.59 13.78 22.70
N LYS A 271 -0.86 13.37 21.46
CA LYS A 271 0.17 13.16 20.43
C LYS A 271 0.49 14.42 19.62
N GLY A 272 -0.33 15.47 19.71
CA GLY A 272 -0.15 16.70 18.95
C GLY A 272 -0.23 16.49 17.43
N ILE A 273 -1.12 15.61 16.96
CA ILE A 273 -1.25 15.27 15.53
C ILE A 273 -2.50 15.90 14.91
N PRO A 274 -2.45 16.31 13.62
CA PRO A 274 -3.55 17.01 12.97
C PRO A 274 -4.76 16.11 12.66
N MET A 275 -4.55 14.80 12.51
CA MET A 275 -5.60 13.87 12.13
C MET A 275 -5.45 12.55 12.86
N LEU A 276 -6.59 12.01 13.32
CA LEU A 276 -6.65 10.69 13.91
C LEU A 276 -7.88 9.93 13.41
N ILE A 277 -7.66 8.69 12.99
CA ILE A 277 -8.68 7.78 12.52
C ILE A 277 -9.09 6.88 13.69
N ALA A 278 -10.32 7.03 14.14
CA ALA A 278 -10.90 6.21 15.19
C ALA A 278 -11.65 5.03 14.55
N ASN A 279 -11.36 3.81 14.98
CA ASN A 279 -12.04 2.61 14.51
C ASN A 279 -12.55 1.79 15.69
N ASP A 280 -13.79 1.30 15.59
CA ASP A 280 -14.40 0.45 16.60
C ASP A 280 -13.97 -1.01 16.40
N VAL A 281 -13.05 -1.50 17.24
CA VAL A 281 -12.52 -2.87 17.13
C VAL A 281 -13.46 -3.93 17.66
N SER A 282 -14.49 -3.58 18.44
CA SER A 282 -15.51 -4.55 18.87
C SER A 282 -16.25 -5.14 17.66
N GLN A 283 -16.31 -4.39 16.56
CA GLN A 283 -16.94 -4.79 15.31
C GLN A 283 -15.97 -5.13 14.18
N ALA A 284 -14.71 -4.65 14.20
CA ALA A 284 -13.81 -4.73 13.04
C ALA A 284 -12.66 -5.76 13.13
N MET A 285 -12.34 -6.32 14.31
CA MET A 285 -11.15 -7.17 14.46
C MET A 285 -11.27 -8.46 13.63
N GLY A 286 -10.38 -8.63 12.64
CA GLY A 286 -10.37 -9.78 11.74
C GLY A 286 -11.43 -9.75 10.62
N LYS A 287 -12.26 -8.70 10.52
CA LYS A 287 -13.26 -8.54 9.43
C LYS A 287 -12.69 -7.79 8.22
N SER A 288 -13.32 -7.98 7.06
CA SER A 288 -13.00 -7.25 5.82
C SER A 288 -13.53 -5.81 5.81
N THR A 289 -14.50 -5.53 6.67
CA THR A 289 -15.16 -4.24 6.80
C THR A 289 -14.62 -3.42 7.98
N ASN A 290 -14.82 -2.10 7.93
CA ASN A 290 -14.48 -1.20 9.02
C ASN A 290 -15.43 0.00 9.04
N GLN A 291 -15.79 0.46 10.24
CA GLN A 291 -16.47 1.73 10.46
C GLN A 291 -15.45 2.68 11.09
N ILE A 292 -15.29 3.86 10.51
CA ILE A 292 -14.31 4.84 10.98
C ILE A 292 -14.95 6.19 11.28
N THR A 293 -14.32 6.92 12.18
CA THR A 293 -14.51 8.37 12.32
C THR A 293 -13.17 9.06 12.18
N ILE A 294 -13.09 10.01 11.25
CA ILE A 294 -11.92 10.86 11.05
C ILE A 294 -12.08 12.07 11.97
N ILE A 295 -11.09 12.30 12.83
CA ILE A 295 -11.10 13.38 13.81
C ILE A 295 -9.96 14.34 13.49
N THR A 296 -10.29 15.61 13.31
CA THR A 296 -9.36 16.72 13.07
C THR A 296 -9.61 17.85 14.08
N ASP A 297 -8.94 19.00 13.91
CA ASP A 297 -9.25 20.21 14.68
C ASP A 297 -10.58 20.86 14.25
N ASP A 298 -10.95 20.73 12.98
CA ASP A 298 -12.11 21.40 12.39
C ASP A 298 -13.39 20.54 12.44
N GLU A 299 -13.24 19.23 12.26
CA GLU A 299 -14.38 18.33 12.02
C GLU A 299 -14.17 16.90 12.55
N GLU A 300 -15.30 16.25 12.81
CA GLU A 300 -15.43 14.81 12.99
C GLU A 300 -16.33 14.23 11.91
N LEU A 301 -15.77 13.39 11.04
CA LEU A 301 -16.48 12.78 9.92
C LEU A 301 -16.62 11.28 10.16
N SER A 302 -17.85 10.84 10.42
CA SER A 302 -18.18 9.43 10.57
C SER A 302 -18.59 8.81 9.23
N PHE A 303 -17.98 7.68 8.90
CA PHE A 303 -18.31 6.89 7.72
C PHE A 303 -18.99 5.59 8.16
N PRO A 304 -19.99 5.10 7.40
CA PRO A 304 -20.62 3.82 7.70
C PRO A 304 -19.63 2.66 7.49
N GLU A 305 -20.05 1.46 7.88
CA GLU A 305 -19.29 0.25 7.63
C GLU A 305 -19.07 0.05 6.11
N LYS A 306 -17.81 -0.03 5.69
CA LYS A 306 -17.38 -0.21 4.30
C LYS A 306 -16.24 -1.21 4.22
N GLU A 307 -15.96 -1.72 3.03
CA GLU A 307 -14.77 -2.53 2.77
C GLU A 307 -13.50 -1.72 3.03
N LYS A 308 -12.41 -2.37 3.49
CA LYS A 308 -11.18 -1.67 3.88
C LYS A 308 -10.57 -0.78 2.79
N LEU A 309 -10.67 -1.17 1.52
CA LEU A 309 -10.17 -0.34 0.43
C LEU A 309 -10.99 0.95 0.30
N GLN A 310 -12.32 0.85 0.37
CA GLN A 310 -13.20 2.01 0.34
C GLN A 310 -12.95 2.93 1.55
N VAL A 311 -12.74 2.35 2.73
CA VAL A 311 -12.36 3.12 3.92
C VAL A 311 -11.03 3.86 3.71
N ALA A 312 -10.04 3.20 3.09
CA ALA A 312 -8.77 3.82 2.76
C ALA A 312 -8.92 4.96 1.75
N GLU A 313 -9.79 4.82 0.75
CA GLU A 313 -10.13 5.88 -0.21
C GLU A 313 -10.76 7.10 0.47
N GLU A 314 -11.68 6.90 1.42
CA GLU A 314 -12.29 8.00 2.20
C GLU A 314 -11.26 8.77 3.04
N ILE A 315 -10.32 8.04 3.65
CA ILE A 315 -9.20 8.64 4.39
C ILE A 315 -8.31 9.44 3.44
N VAL A 316 -7.96 8.88 2.27
CA VAL A 316 -7.12 9.53 1.26
C VAL A 316 -7.78 10.79 0.71
N GLN A 317 -9.09 10.77 0.42
CA GLN A 317 -9.85 11.95 0.01
C GLN A 317 -9.87 13.03 1.11
N SER A 318 -10.04 12.61 2.36
CA SER A 318 -10.03 13.54 3.50
C SER A 318 -8.63 14.12 3.73
N LEU A 319 -7.58 13.34 3.58
CA LEU A 319 -6.18 13.80 3.61
C LEU A 319 -5.93 14.85 2.52
N ALA A 320 -6.28 14.57 1.26
CA ALA A 320 -6.08 15.49 0.16
C ALA A 320 -6.73 16.86 0.42
N ARG A 321 -7.99 16.87 0.88
CA ARG A 321 -8.70 18.11 1.27
C ARG A 321 -7.97 18.91 2.35
N HIS A 322 -7.31 18.25 3.29
CA HIS A 322 -6.56 18.93 4.36
C HIS A 322 -5.22 19.46 3.87
N LEU A 323 -4.51 18.73 3.01
CA LEU A 323 -3.26 19.21 2.40
C LEU A 323 -3.51 20.47 1.55
N ASP A 324 -4.57 20.47 0.74
CA ASP A 324 -4.95 21.62 -0.07
C ASP A 324 -5.24 22.87 0.77
N LYS A 325 -5.98 22.71 1.88
CA LYS A 325 -6.26 23.81 2.83
C LYS A 325 -4.99 24.39 3.44
N LEU A 326 -3.99 23.55 3.69
CA LEU A 326 -2.72 23.94 4.29
C LEU A 326 -1.71 24.49 3.27
N ASN A 327 -2.05 24.50 1.97
CA ASN A 327 -1.14 24.78 0.86
C ASN A 327 0.13 23.92 0.90
N LEU A 328 -0.01 22.67 1.35
CA LEU A 328 1.05 21.68 1.41
C LEU A 328 1.07 20.80 0.18
#